data_AF-X6L9W7-F1
#
_entry.id   AF-X6L9W7-F1
#
_cell.length_a   1.000
_cell.length_b   1.000
_cell.length_c   1.000
_cell.angle_alpha   90.00
_cell.angle_beta   90.00
_cell.angle_gamma   90.00
#
_symmetry.space_group_name_H-M   'P 1'
#
loop_
_entity.id
_entity.type
_entity.pdbx_description
1 polymer ?
#
loop_
_entity_poly.entity_id
_entity_poly.type
_entity_poly.pdbx_seq_one_letter_code
_entity_poly.pdbx_strand_id
1 'polypeptide(L)'
;MYRGDQGCILHFHPSMRRTYNIFSCDVSWISPFKHEREILFARSFVSGCDKETACKEQFAWSAKIESEDEYTQMILLTWTRYDQYIQQTMQISERSNHTIDPNIIYIILLEGGITLIDLYLPFFESWRKQSNNNKKYEEKKKEFMERRCCNCNINLFSIFTAEMAPQEYTSIELAAIYTIHNGLPFVEKENEKWKITKK
;
A
#
# COMPACT_ATOMS: atom_id res chain seq x y z
N MET A 1 13.41 1.58 -26.05
CA MET A 1 13.49 2.88 -25.36
C MET A 1 14.90 2.94 -24.78
N TYR A 2 15.86 3.46 -25.56
CA TYR A 2 17.25 3.67 -25.15
C TYR A 2 17.66 5.02 -25.71
N ARG A 3 18.05 5.95 -24.85
CA ARG A 3 18.56 7.24 -25.30
C ARG A 3 19.88 7.64 -24.64
N GLY A 4 20.62 6.67 -24.09
CA GLY A 4 21.98 6.88 -23.62
C GLY A 4 22.67 5.56 -23.26
N ASP A 5 23.99 5.58 -23.21
CA ASP A 5 24.87 4.54 -22.68
C ASP A 5 24.83 4.44 -21.15
N GLN A 6 24.21 5.42 -20.47
CA GLN A 6 24.12 5.49 -19.01
C GLN A 6 22.94 4.71 -18.38
N GLY A 7 22.07 4.11 -19.20
CA GLY A 7 20.99 3.24 -18.73
C GLY A 7 19.79 3.99 -18.11
N CYS A 8 19.07 3.35 -17.19
CA CYS A 8 17.93 3.94 -16.48
C CYS A 8 18.00 3.63 -14.98
N ILE A 9 17.40 4.51 -14.17
CA ILE A 9 17.27 4.32 -12.73
C ILE A 9 15.84 3.86 -12.43
N LEU A 10 15.72 2.74 -11.72
CA LEU A 10 14.43 2.22 -11.28
C LEU A 10 14.12 2.71 -9.87
N HIS A 11 13.07 3.51 -9.76
CA HIS A 11 12.56 3.99 -8.49
C HIS A 11 11.37 3.13 -8.04
N PHE A 12 11.54 2.42 -6.93
CA PHE A 12 10.50 1.59 -6.32
C PHE A 12 9.66 2.40 -5.32
N HIS A 13 8.41 2.67 -5.69
CA HIS A 13 7.42 3.28 -4.81
C HIS A 13 7.23 2.42 -3.54
N PRO A 14 6.86 2.98 -2.37
CA PRO A 14 6.55 2.21 -1.17
C PRO A 14 5.53 1.07 -1.39
N SER A 15 4.56 1.27 -2.29
CA SER A 15 3.61 0.23 -2.73
C SER A 15 4.26 -1.00 -3.38
N MET A 16 5.53 -0.93 -3.79
CA MET A 16 6.30 -2.06 -4.33
C MET A 16 7.17 -2.74 -3.27
N ARG A 17 7.48 -2.08 -2.15
CA ARG A 17 8.52 -2.54 -1.20
C ARG A 17 8.07 -3.69 -0.31
N ARG A 18 6.77 -3.78 -0.05
CA ARG A 18 6.21 -4.68 0.97
C ARG A 18 5.07 -5.55 0.48
N THR A 19 4.49 -5.26 -0.67
CA THR A 19 3.32 -5.98 -1.19
C THR A 19 3.63 -7.46 -1.35
N TYR A 20 2.96 -8.28 -0.54
CA TYR A 20 3.06 -9.75 -0.51
C TYR A 20 2.90 -10.38 -1.91
N ASN A 21 2.12 -9.70 -2.74
CA ASN A 21 1.58 -10.15 -4.01
C ASN A 21 2.46 -9.85 -5.24
N ILE A 22 3.56 -9.10 -5.10
CA ILE A 22 4.50 -8.90 -6.23
C ILE A 22 5.72 -9.80 -6.05
N PHE A 23 5.73 -10.90 -6.79
CA PHE A 23 6.80 -11.90 -6.71
C PHE A 23 7.99 -11.57 -7.58
N SER A 24 7.75 -10.94 -8.73
CA SER A 24 8.81 -10.59 -9.68
C SER A 24 8.41 -9.43 -10.57
N CYS A 25 9.41 -8.63 -10.95
CA CYS A 25 9.26 -7.55 -11.92
C CYS A 25 10.08 -7.90 -13.17
N ASP A 26 9.39 -8.29 -14.24
CA ASP A 26 10.02 -8.49 -15.55
C ASP A 26 10.33 -7.12 -16.17
N VAL A 27 11.62 -6.84 -16.30
CA VAL A 27 12.13 -5.59 -16.85
C VAL A 27 12.81 -5.79 -18.21
N SER A 28 12.53 -6.91 -18.90
CA SER A 28 13.11 -7.20 -20.21
C SER A 28 12.80 -6.11 -21.26
N TRP A 29 11.76 -5.31 -21.05
CA TRP A 29 11.41 -4.16 -21.89
C TRP A 29 12.39 -2.98 -21.79
N ILE A 30 13.22 -2.93 -20.75
CA ILE A 30 14.37 -2.03 -20.60
C ILE A 30 15.73 -2.74 -20.74
N SER A 31 15.77 -4.01 -21.16
CA SER A 31 17.03 -4.67 -21.53
C SER A 31 17.38 -4.50 -23.02
N PRO A 32 18.62 -4.04 -23.36
CA PRO A 32 19.01 -3.85 -24.76
C PRO A 32 19.17 -5.21 -25.47
N PHE A 33 19.25 -6.30 -24.70
CA PHE A 33 19.40 -7.66 -25.19
C PHE A 33 18.03 -8.35 -25.31
N LYS A 34 17.49 -8.39 -26.53
CA LYS A 34 16.16 -8.96 -26.84
C LYS A 34 15.96 -10.43 -26.46
N HIS A 35 17.04 -11.16 -26.16
CA HIS A 35 17.02 -12.58 -25.82
C HIS A 35 17.28 -12.85 -24.33
N GLU A 36 17.56 -11.81 -23.54
CA GLU A 36 17.75 -11.93 -22.10
C GLU A 36 16.42 -11.59 -21.40
N ARG A 37 16.05 -12.42 -20.42
CA ARG A 37 14.97 -12.10 -19.49
C ARG A 37 15.57 -11.52 -18.24
N GLU A 38 15.40 -10.22 -18.05
CA GLU A 38 15.84 -9.53 -16.84
C GLU A 38 14.68 -9.48 -15.84
N ILE A 39 14.86 -10.13 -14.69
CA ILE A 39 13.87 -10.20 -13.62
C ILE A 39 14.44 -9.53 -12.37
N LEU A 40 13.75 -8.50 -11.88
CA LEU A 40 14.10 -7.83 -10.62
C LEU A 40 13.31 -8.41 -9.46
N PHE A 41 14.07 -8.93 -8.49
CA PHE A 41 13.62 -9.67 -7.31
C PHE A 41 12.73 -10.87 -7.68
N ALA A 42 13.04 -12.06 -7.18
CA ALA A 42 12.19 -13.23 -7.33
C ALA A 42 11.84 -13.73 -5.92
N ARG A 43 10.61 -13.49 -5.47
CA ARG A 43 10.09 -14.08 -4.23
C ARG A 43 9.46 -15.43 -4.57
N SER A 44 9.97 -16.48 -3.93
CA SER A 44 9.60 -17.88 -4.19
C SER A 44 8.29 -18.29 -3.49
N PHE A 45 7.20 -17.55 -3.69
CA PHE A 45 5.92 -17.94 -3.11
C PHE A 45 4.83 -17.92 -4.17
N VAL A 46 4.27 -19.10 -4.46
CA VAL A 46 3.10 -19.26 -5.31
C VAL A 46 1.97 -19.70 -4.38
N SER A 47 1.22 -18.74 -3.83
CA SER A 47 -0.10 -19.08 -3.27
C SER A 47 -1.00 -19.45 -4.45
N GLY A 48 -1.60 -20.64 -4.39
CA GLY A 48 -2.59 -21.09 -5.36
C GLY A 48 -3.78 -20.15 -5.38
N CYS A 49 -3.83 -19.24 -6.35
CA CYS A 49 -5.02 -18.46 -6.62
C CYS A 49 -5.84 -19.28 -7.62
N ASP A 50 -7.02 -19.75 -7.21
CA ASP A 50 -7.86 -20.71 -7.97
C ASP A 50 -8.38 -20.18 -9.33
N LYS A 51 -8.08 -18.92 -9.69
CA LYS A 51 -8.41 -18.32 -11.00
C LYS A 51 -7.24 -17.49 -11.53
N GLU A 52 -6.62 -17.98 -12.60
CA GLU A 52 -5.43 -17.40 -13.26
C GLU A 52 -5.57 -15.90 -13.61
N THR A 53 -6.78 -15.46 -13.96
CA THR A 53 -7.08 -14.06 -14.34
C THR A 53 -7.12 -13.10 -13.16
N ALA A 54 -7.76 -13.47 -12.04
CA ALA A 54 -7.83 -12.64 -10.84
C ALA A 54 -6.46 -12.49 -10.16
N CYS A 55 -5.63 -13.52 -10.30
CA CYS A 55 -4.27 -13.58 -9.80
C CYS A 55 -3.34 -12.57 -10.52
N LYS A 56 -3.46 -12.45 -11.85
CA LYS A 56 -2.62 -11.55 -12.67
C LYS A 56 -2.83 -10.08 -12.32
N GLU A 57 -4.07 -9.67 -12.04
CA GLU A 57 -4.38 -8.27 -11.67
C GLU A 57 -3.91 -7.91 -10.25
N GLN A 58 -3.97 -8.87 -9.31
CA GLN A 58 -3.49 -8.65 -7.94
C GLN A 58 -1.97 -8.48 -7.88
N PHE A 59 -1.24 -9.10 -8.81
CA PHE A 59 0.23 -9.12 -8.86
C PHE A 59 0.81 -8.12 -9.85
N ALA A 60 -0.07 -7.40 -10.56
CA ALA A 60 0.33 -6.44 -11.57
C ALA A 60 1.01 -5.20 -10.95
N TRP A 61 1.97 -4.67 -11.69
CA TRP A 61 2.63 -3.41 -11.40
C TRP A 61 2.66 -2.58 -12.68
N SER A 62 2.84 -1.27 -12.54
CA SER A 62 2.97 -0.34 -13.66
C SER A 62 4.34 0.34 -13.61
N ALA A 63 4.81 0.76 -14.79
CA ALA A 63 6.00 1.57 -14.96
C ALA A 63 5.64 2.86 -15.67
N LYS A 64 6.17 3.98 -15.18
CA LYS A 64 6.04 5.28 -15.83
C LYS A 64 7.33 6.07 -15.69
N ILE A 65 7.57 6.97 -16.64
CA ILE A 65 8.67 7.93 -16.56
C ILE A 65 8.35 8.91 -15.42
N GLU A 66 9.20 8.95 -14.39
CA GLU A 66 9.08 9.89 -13.28
C GLU A 66 9.80 11.21 -13.60
N SER A 67 11.01 11.09 -14.13
CA SER A 67 11.80 12.21 -14.64
C SER A 67 12.75 11.72 -15.71
N GLU A 68 13.15 12.62 -16.60
CA GLU A 68 14.10 12.35 -17.66
C GLU A 68 14.95 13.60 -17.85
N ASP A 69 16.27 13.40 -17.89
CA ASP A 69 17.25 14.42 -18.27
C ASP A 69 18.04 13.95 -19.51
N GLU A 70 19.07 14.71 -19.90
CA GLU A 70 19.89 14.42 -21.09
C GLU A 70 20.58 13.05 -21.02
N TYR A 71 20.85 12.52 -19.82
CA TYR A 71 21.68 11.34 -19.61
C TYR A 71 20.94 10.17 -18.97
N THR A 72 19.92 10.45 -18.15
CA THR A 72 19.27 9.45 -17.30
C THR A 72 17.75 9.55 -17.36
N GLN A 73 17.12 8.39 -17.47
CA GLN A 73 15.69 8.24 -17.25
C GLN A 73 15.43 7.57 -15.90
N MET A 74 14.57 8.20 -15.08
CA MET A 74 14.06 7.61 -13.86
C MET A 74 12.67 7.03 -14.12
N ILE A 75 12.53 5.73 -13.89
CA ILE A 75 11.28 5.00 -14.10
C ILE A 75 10.72 4.64 -12.73
N LEU A 76 9.53 5.15 -12.43
CA LEU A 76 8.79 4.83 -11.23
C LEU A 76 7.96 3.56 -11.44
N LEU A 77 8.18 2.61 -10.55
CA LEU A 77 7.44 1.35 -10.47
C LEU A 77 6.42 1.43 -9.33
N THR A 78 5.15 1.13 -9.62
CA THR A 78 4.03 1.15 -8.66
C THR A 78 3.19 -0.12 -8.74
N TRP A 79 2.58 -0.52 -7.62
CA TRP A 79 1.61 -1.62 -7.61
C TRP A 79 0.31 -1.18 -8.29
N THR A 80 -0.25 -2.00 -9.19
CA THR A 80 -1.44 -1.61 -9.97
C THR A 80 -2.65 -1.33 -9.08
N ARG A 81 -2.82 -2.08 -7.97
CA ARG A 81 -3.88 -1.80 -6.99
C ARG A 81 -3.67 -0.46 -6.28
N TYR A 82 -2.44 -0.04 -6.06
CA TYR A 82 -2.17 1.30 -5.53
C TYR A 82 -2.64 2.37 -6.54
N ASP A 83 -2.27 2.23 -7.81
CA ASP A 83 -2.67 3.17 -8.87
C ASP A 83 -4.19 3.23 -9.06
N GLN A 84 -4.89 2.11 -8.84
CA GLN A 84 -6.36 2.05 -8.91
C GLN A 84 -7.05 2.92 -7.85
N TYR A 85 -6.54 2.95 -6.61
CA TYR A 85 -7.23 3.58 -5.48
C TYR A 85 -6.59 4.87 -4.97
N ILE A 86 -5.40 5.26 -5.46
CA ILE A 86 -4.68 6.46 -5.00
C ILE A 86 -5.55 7.72 -5.07
N GLN A 87 -6.25 7.96 -6.18
CA GLN A 87 -7.07 9.17 -6.34
C GLN A 87 -8.27 9.17 -5.39
N GLN A 88 -8.97 8.05 -5.25
CA GLN A 88 -10.11 7.93 -4.34
C GLN A 88 -9.66 8.08 -2.88
N THR A 89 -8.53 7.48 -2.52
CA THR A 89 -7.95 7.58 -1.19
C THR A 89 -7.67 9.04 -0.83
N MET A 90 -7.06 9.79 -1.75
CA MET A 90 -6.76 11.21 -1.55
C MET A 90 -8.02 12.07 -1.46
N GLN A 91 -9.02 11.84 -2.31
CA GLN A 91 -10.30 12.57 -2.25
C GLN A 91 -11.04 12.34 -0.92
N ILE A 92 -11.06 11.11 -0.41
CA ILE A 92 -11.68 10.79 0.88
C ILE A 92 -10.87 11.41 2.02
N SER A 93 -9.53 11.36 1.94
CA SER A 93 -8.65 12.01 2.92
C SER A 93 -8.93 13.51 2.99
N GLU A 94 -9.06 14.19 1.84
CA GLU A 94 -9.44 15.60 1.75
C GLU A 94 -10.81 15.88 2.37
N ARG A 95 -11.83 15.05 2.08
CA ARG A 95 -13.17 15.17 2.69
C ARG A 95 -13.13 15.08 4.22
N SER A 96 -12.21 14.29 4.77
CA SER A 96 -11.96 14.17 6.21
C SER A 96 -11.03 15.26 6.76
N ASN A 97 -10.68 16.30 6.00
CA ASN A 97 -9.65 17.29 6.38
C ASN A 97 -8.31 16.64 6.80
N HIS A 98 -7.97 15.49 6.21
CA HIS A 98 -6.79 14.69 6.53
C HIS A 98 -6.68 14.24 7.99
N THR A 99 -7.79 14.16 8.74
CA THR A 99 -7.80 13.64 10.13
C THR A 99 -7.59 12.14 10.20
N ILE A 100 -7.86 11.44 9.09
CA ILE A 100 -7.73 9.99 8.95
C ILE A 100 -6.49 9.68 8.12
N ASP A 101 -5.71 8.71 8.60
CA ASP A 101 -4.55 8.18 7.90
C ASP A 101 -4.96 7.62 6.53
N PRO A 102 -4.37 8.08 5.41
CA PRO A 102 -4.67 7.58 4.08
C PRO A 102 -4.50 6.06 3.95
N ASN A 103 -3.63 5.43 4.73
CA ASN A 103 -3.49 3.97 4.73
C ASN A 103 -4.74 3.25 5.24
N ILE A 104 -5.50 3.83 6.19
CA ILE A 104 -6.77 3.26 6.65
C ILE A 104 -7.80 3.30 5.52
N ILE A 105 -7.94 4.46 4.88
CA ILE A 105 -8.86 4.66 3.76
C ILE A 105 -8.51 3.66 2.63
N TYR A 106 -7.23 3.57 2.31
CA TYR A 106 -6.74 2.66 1.27
C TYR A 106 -7.05 1.19 1.57
N ILE A 107 -6.84 0.74 2.81
CA ILE A 107 -7.18 -0.63 3.22
C ILE A 107 -8.68 -0.90 3.06
N ILE A 108 -9.53 0.00 3.54
CA ILE A 108 -10.99 -0.18 3.45
C ILE A 108 -11.43 -0.24 1.97
N LEU A 109 -10.85 0.61 1.11
CA LEU A 109 -11.09 0.59 -0.33
C LEU A 109 -10.64 -0.71 -0.99
N LEU A 110 -9.50 -1.27 -0.57
CA LEU A 110 -9.01 -2.55 -1.07
C LEU A 110 -9.91 -3.73 -0.68
N GLU A 111 -10.41 -3.74 0.55
CA GLU A 111 -11.22 -4.86 1.08
C GLU A 111 -12.63 -4.90 0.48
N GLY A 112 -13.27 -3.74 0.25
CA GLY A 112 -14.65 -3.71 -0.24
C GLY A 112 -15.13 -2.39 -0.81
N GLY A 113 -14.19 -1.52 -1.21
CA GLY A 113 -14.49 -0.29 -1.92
C GLY A 113 -15.31 0.72 -1.11
N ILE A 114 -16.07 1.54 -1.83
CA ILE A 114 -16.74 2.71 -1.25
C ILE A 114 -17.83 2.34 -0.24
N THR A 115 -18.51 1.21 -0.42
CA THR A 115 -19.54 0.75 0.50
C THR A 115 -18.98 0.47 1.89
N LEU A 116 -17.76 -0.09 1.98
CA LEU A 116 -17.10 -0.27 3.26
C LEU A 116 -16.57 1.05 3.83
N ILE A 117 -16.20 2.02 3.00
CA ILE A 117 -15.82 3.36 3.49
C ILE A 117 -16.98 4.00 4.25
N ASP A 118 -18.16 4.04 3.63
CA ASP A 118 -19.35 4.65 4.24
C ASP A 118 -19.78 3.95 5.53
N LEU A 119 -19.51 2.64 5.64
CA LEU A 119 -19.79 1.85 6.84
C LEU A 119 -18.72 1.97 7.92
N TYR A 120 -17.44 1.85 7.61
CA TYR A 120 -16.39 1.73 8.63
C TYR A 120 -15.89 3.07 9.13
N LEU A 121 -15.76 4.06 8.24
CA LEU A 121 -15.08 5.32 8.54
C LEU A 121 -15.81 6.11 9.65
N PRO A 122 -17.14 6.31 9.62
CA PRO A 122 -17.84 7.08 10.65
C PRO A 122 -17.82 6.39 12.02
N PHE A 123 -17.90 5.06 12.03
CA PHE A 123 -17.84 4.27 13.26
C PHE A 123 -16.44 4.27 13.85
N PHE A 124 -15.41 4.13 13.03
CA PHE A 124 -14.03 4.19 13.48
C PHE A 124 -13.69 5.56 14.08
N GLU A 125 -14.09 6.66 13.44
CA GLU A 125 -13.87 8.01 13.99
C GLU A 125 -14.56 8.21 15.33
N SER A 126 -15.81 7.72 15.46
CA SER A 126 -16.57 7.79 16.71
C SER A 126 -15.92 6.93 17.80
N TRP A 127 -15.47 5.73 17.45
CA TRP A 127 -14.77 4.82 18.36
C TRP A 127 -13.43 5.40 18.83
N ARG A 128 -12.63 5.98 17.92
CA ARG A 128 -11.32 6.57 18.22
C ARG A 128 -11.39 7.76 19.18
N LYS A 129 -12.51 8.50 19.19
CA LYS A 129 -12.73 9.65 20.10
C LYS A 129 -12.95 9.23 21.56
N GLN A 130 -13.25 7.97 21.83
CA GLN A 130 -13.42 7.47 23.20
C GLN A 130 -12.05 7.27 23.86
N SER A 131 -11.85 7.89 25.03
CA SER A 131 -10.54 7.93 25.70
C SER A 131 -10.02 6.56 26.15
N ASN A 132 -10.92 5.62 26.43
CA ASN A 132 -10.60 4.24 26.79
C ASN A 132 -9.88 3.48 25.66
N ASN A 133 -10.18 3.79 24.40
CA ASN A 133 -9.68 3.02 23.26
C ASN A 133 -8.20 3.30 22.97
N ASN A 134 -7.73 4.52 23.20
CA ASN A 134 -6.30 4.83 23.13
C ASN A 134 -5.49 4.07 24.19
N LYS A 135 -6.08 3.87 25.39
CA LYS A 135 -5.44 3.08 26.44
C LYS A 135 -5.27 1.61 26.03
N LYS A 136 -6.28 1.02 25.38
CA LYS A 136 -6.19 -0.35 24.83
C LYS A 136 -5.01 -0.51 23.86
N TYR A 137 -4.75 0.50 23.02
CA TYR A 137 -3.59 0.49 22.14
C TYR A 137 -2.28 0.53 22.91
N GLU A 138 -2.14 1.45 23.87
CA GLU A 138 -0.90 1.56 24.67
C GLU A 138 -0.58 0.26 25.43
N GLU A 139 -1.60 -0.47 25.91
CA GLU A 139 -1.44 -1.78 26.55
C GLU A 139 -0.88 -2.85 25.60
N LYS A 140 -1.23 -2.81 24.31
CA LYS A 140 -0.80 -3.79 23.28
C LYS A 140 0.37 -3.32 22.41
N LYS A 141 0.79 -2.06 22.55
CA LYS A 141 1.74 -1.40 21.65
C LYS A 141 3.04 -2.15 21.48
N LYS A 142 3.59 -2.70 22.56
CA LYS A 142 4.83 -3.50 22.51
C LYS A 142 4.69 -4.70 21.58
N GLU A 143 3.58 -5.41 21.65
CA GLU A 143 3.32 -6.61 20.85
C GLU A 143 3.15 -6.27 19.35
N PHE A 144 2.48 -5.16 19.04
CA PHE A 144 2.45 -4.63 17.67
C PHE A 144 3.86 -4.35 17.14
N MET A 145 4.72 -3.70 17.94
CA MET A 145 6.09 -3.38 17.55
C MET A 145 6.96 -4.63 17.35
N GLU A 146 6.79 -5.66 18.19
CA GLU A 146 7.46 -6.97 18.04
C GLU A 146 7.08 -7.66 16.72
N ARG A 147 5.84 -7.44 16.24
CA ARG A 147 5.37 -7.89 14.92
C ARG A 147 5.71 -6.93 13.77
N ARG A 148 6.52 -5.91 14.01
CA ARG A 148 6.92 -4.87 13.04
C ARG A 148 5.75 -4.02 12.51
N CYS A 149 4.64 -3.97 13.24
CA CYS A 149 3.48 -3.14 12.94
C CYS A 149 3.71 -1.72 13.49
N CYS A 150 4.48 -0.92 12.76
CA CYS A 150 4.93 0.40 13.23
C CYS A 150 3.94 1.56 12.98
N ASN A 151 2.87 1.35 12.21
CA ASN A 151 1.86 2.40 11.97
C ASN A 151 0.79 2.36 13.08
N CYS A 152 0.80 3.35 13.95
CA CYS A 152 -0.12 3.44 15.08
C CYS A 152 -1.59 3.58 14.66
N ASN A 153 -1.89 4.27 13.56
CA ASN A 153 -3.25 4.44 13.06
C ASN A 153 -3.80 3.10 12.54
N ILE A 154 -2.98 2.32 11.83
CA ILE A 154 -3.35 0.95 11.40
C ILE A 154 -3.55 0.03 12.59
N ASN A 155 -2.69 0.11 13.61
CA ASN A 155 -2.84 -0.70 14.82
C ASN A 155 -4.16 -0.39 15.55
N LEU A 156 -4.50 0.90 15.71
CA LEU A 156 -5.78 1.33 16.28
C LEU A 156 -6.96 0.85 15.45
N PHE A 157 -6.88 0.98 14.13
CA PHE A 157 -7.90 0.49 13.22
C PHE A 157 -8.10 -1.03 13.34
N SER A 158 -7.00 -1.78 13.48
CA SER A 158 -7.04 -3.24 13.63
C SER A 158 -7.65 -3.69 14.96
N ILE A 159 -7.51 -2.90 16.02
CA ILE A 159 -8.23 -3.11 17.29
C ILE A 159 -9.73 -2.88 17.07
N PHE A 160 -10.09 -1.77 16.44
CA PHE A 160 -11.49 -1.45 16.15
C PHE A 160 -12.17 -2.55 15.32
N THR A 161 -11.55 -3.01 14.23
CA THR A 161 -12.13 -4.06 13.38
C THR A 161 -12.32 -5.38 14.12
N ALA A 162 -11.37 -5.75 15.01
CA ALA A 162 -11.47 -6.94 15.83
C ALA A 162 -12.57 -6.84 16.92
N GLU A 163 -12.96 -5.64 17.33
CA GLU A 163 -14.06 -5.41 18.27
C GLU A 163 -15.44 -5.37 17.59
N MET A 164 -15.51 -4.90 16.34
CA MET A 164 -16.77 -4.70 15.63
C MET A 164 -17.47 -5.99 15.22
N ALA A 165 -16.72 -7.06 14.98
CA ALA A 165 -17.28 -8.37 14.63
C ALA A 165 -16.35 -9.49 15.11
N PRO A 166 -16.87 -10.71 15.37
CA PRO A 166 -16.03 -11.88 15.54
C PRO A 166 -15.16 -12.06 14.30
N GLN A 167 -13.85 -11.94 14.47
CA GLN A 167 -12.86 -12.14 13.43
C GLN A 167 -12.09 -13.43 13.72
N GLU A 168 -11.64 -14.10 12.66
CA GLU A 168 -10.71 -15.23 12.78
C GLU A 168 -9.33 -14.78 13.29
N TYR A 169 -9.00 -13.49 13.07
CA TYR A 169 -7.71 -12.91 13.39
C TYR A 169 -7.80 -11.97 14.60
N THR A 170 -6.79 -12.02 15.45
CA THR A 170 -6.57 -11.01 16.49
C THR A 170 -6.25 -9.65 15.87
N SER A 171 -6.43 -8.57 16.63
CA SER A 171 -6.05 -7.21 16.18
C SER A 171 -4.60 -7.09 15.73
N ILE A 172 -3.70 -7.91 16.28
CA ILE A 172 -2.27 -7.90 16.00
C ILE A 172 -1.98 -8.65 14.70
N GLU A 173 -2.64 -9.79 14.48
CA GLU A 173 -2.59 -10.51 13.22
C GLU A 173 -3.17 -9.68 12.08
N LEU A 174 -4.30 -8.99 12.30
CA LEU A 174 -4.86 -8.06 11.32
C LEU A 174 -3.87 -6.95 10.94
N ALA A 175 -3.25 -6.29 11.93
CA ALA A 175 -2.25 -5.25 11.64
C ALA A 175 -1.04 -5.81 10.88
N ALA A 176 -0.61 -7.03 11.19
CA ALA A 176 0.48 -7.69 10.49
C ALA A 176 0.08 -8.00 9.03
N ILE A 177 -1.13 -8.52 8.81
CA ILE A 177 -1.69 -8.76 7.47
C ILE A 177 -1.72 -7.44 6.69
N TYR A 178 -2.28 -6.36 7.23
CA TYR A 178 -2.30 -5.07 6.54
C TYR A 178 -0.90 -4.53 6.25
N THR A 179 0.03 -4.67 7.19
CA THR A 179 1.41 -4.21 7.01
C THR A 179 2.16 -4.99 5.93
N ILE A 180 1.95 -6.31 5.86
CA ILE A 180 2.66 -7.20 4.93
C ILE A 180 1.96 -7.25 3.57
N HIS A 181 0.64 -7.34 3.52
CA HIS A 181 -0.08 -7.52 2.25
C HIS A 181 -0.24 -6.20 1.51
N ASN A 182 -0.61 -5.13 2.23
CA ASN A 182 -0.95 -3.84 1.61
C ASN A 182 0.23 -2.88 1.56
N GLY A 183 1.31 -3.19 2.30
CA GLY A 183 2.58 -2.47 2.28
C GLY A 183 2.57 -1.04 2.84
N LEU A 184 1.39 -0.51 3.19
CA LEU A 184 1.15 0.83 3.73
C LEU A 184 1.81 1.90 2.85
N PRO A 185 1.31 2.10 1.61
CA PRO A 185 2.02 2.84 0.59
C PRO A 185 2.06 4.35 0.83
N PHE A 186 1.29 4.87 1.79
CA PHE A 186 1.23 6.30 2.10
C PHE A 186 2.19 6.64 3.22
N VAL A 187 3.39 7.07 2.85
CA VAL A 187 4.40 7.59 3.79
C VAL A 187 4.29 9.12 3.89
N GLU A 188 4.59 9.69 5.06
CA GLU A 188 4.40 11.13 5.34
C GLU A 188 4.97 12.05 4.25
N LYS A 189 6.20 11.79 3.78
CA LYS A 189 6.89 12.57 2.75
C LYS A 189 6.17 12.57 1.38
N GLU A 190 5.45 11.50 1.05
CA GLU A 190 4.67 11.42 -0.20
C GLU A 190 3.31 12.09 -0.06
N ASN A 191 2.69 12.00 1.11
CA ASN A 191 1.45 12.70 1.43
C ASN A 191 1.61 14.23 1.35
N GLU A 192 2.76 14.75 1.76
CA GLU A 192 3.07 16.19 1.64
C GLU A 192 3.15 16.66 0.19
N LYS A 193 3.72 15.86 -0.72
CA LYS A 193 3.76 16.18 -2.15
C LYS A 193 2.33 16.36 -2.70
N TRP A 194 1.42 15.44 -2.35
CA TRP A 194 0.02 15.52 -2.79
C TRP A 194 -0.72 16.75 -2.25
N LYS A 195 -0.41 17.20 -1.04
CA LYS A 195 -0.97 18.44 -0.47
C LYS A 195 -0.48 19.70 -1.19
N ILE A 196 0.70 19.65 -1.80
CA ILE A 196 1.33 20.78 -2.52
C ILE A 196 0.79 20.88 -3.96
N THR A 197 0.61 19.77 -4.67
CA THR A 197 0.21 19.77 -6.10
C THR A 197 -1.22 20.27 -6.36
N LYS A 198 -2.04 20.52 -5.32
CA LYS A 198 -3.42 21.01 -5.42
C LYS A 198 -3.63 22.46 -4.95
N LYS A 199 -2.58 23.15 -4.50
CA LYS A 199 -2.62 24.60 -4.24
C LYS A 199 -2.20 25.36 -5.50
#